data_AF-A0A200RCN9-F1
#
_entry.id   AF-A0A200RCN9-F1
#
_cell.length_a   1.000
_cell.length_b   1.000
_cell.length_c   1.000
_cell.angle_alpha   90.00
_cell.angle_beta   90.00
_cell.angle_gamma   90.00
#
_symmetry.space_group_name_H-M   'P 1'
#
loop_
_entity.id
_entity.type
_entity.pdbx_description
1 polymer ?
#
loop_
_entity_poly.entity_id
_entity_poly.type
_entity_poly.pdbx_seq_one_letter_code
_entity_poly.pdbx_strand_id
1 'polypeptide(L)'
;MEVLIGRHPTELISLSSLPPSTSSSSSSVVVGQNIMLKDVLDRCLGPPEDGVGEEMMHVVKLAFSCLRGDPRTRPTMQEVSIQLSSLSRRPTFPKTFQTTTLGQLMMDSEEE
;
A
#
# COMPACT_ATOMS: atom_id res chain seq x y z
N MET A 1 0.59 -5.68 7.92
CA MET A 1 1.43 -5.98 6.73
C MET A 1 1.67 -7.47 6.56
N GLU A 2 2.01 -8.23 7.61
CA GLU A 2 2.31 -9.66 7.51
C GLU A 2 1.22 -10.47 6.80
N VAL A 3 -0.04 -10.25 7.17
CA VAL A 3 -1.22 -10.91 6.55
C VAL A 3 -1.33 -10.58 5.05
N LEU A 4 -0.99 -9.35 4.65
CA LEU A 4 -1.07 -8.94 3.25
C LEU A 4 0.00 -9.60 2.39
N ILE A 5 1.18 -9.87 2.97
CA ILE A 5 2.38 -10.32 2.24
C ILE A 5 2.58 -11.84 2.39
N GLY A 6 1.98 -12.46 3.41
CA GLY A 6 2.15 -13.88 3.73
C GLY A 6 3.51 -14.20 4.36
N ARG A 7 4.28 -13.17 4.72
CA ARG A 7 5.63 -13.28 5.32
C ARG A 7 5.99 -12.01 6.07
N HIS A 8 7.10 -12.08 6.80
CA HIS A 8 7.59 -10.96 7.59
C HIS A 8 7.95 -9.74 6.69
N PRO A 9 7.47 -8.52 7.01
CA PRO A 9 7.51 -7.36 6.13
C PRO A 9 8.83 -6.56 6.15
N THR A 10 9.91 -7.07 6.76
CA THR A 10 11.20 -6.33 6.96
C THR A 10 11.65 -5.61 5.69
N GLU A 11 11.64 -6.34 4.58
CA GLU A 11 12.14 -5.84 3.29
C GLU A 11 11.31 -4.66 2.79
N LEU A 12 9.99 -4.69 2.94
CA LEU A 12 9.09 -3.62 2.47
C LEU A 12 9.09 -2.40 3.38
N ILE A 13 9.17 -2.60 4.70
CA ILE A 13 9.26 -1.50 5.68
C ILE A 13 10.59 -0.75 5.49
N SER A 14 11.65 -1.48 5.17
CA SER A 14 12.96 -0.89 4.86
C SER A 14 12.87 0.07 3.68
N LEU A 15 12.12 -0.26 2.61
CA LEU A 15 11.93 0.62 1.44
C LEU A 15 11.29 1.97 1.79
N SER A 16 10.36 1.98 2.75
CA SER A 16 9.69 3.21 3.20
C SER A 16 10.56 4.09 4.11
N SER A 17 11.68 3.58 4.62
CA SER A 17 12.51 4.23 5.64
C SER A 17 13.80 4.84 5.10
N LEU A 18 14.15 4.60 3.82
CA LEU A 18 15.35 5.20 3.22
C LEU A 18 15.10 6.68 2.88
N PRO A 19 16.02 7.60 3.28
CA PRO A 19 16.01 8.96 2.76
C PRO A 19 16.25 8.93 1.24
N PRO A 20 15.73 9.91 0.47
CA PRO A 20 16.11 10.08 -0.93
C PRO A 20 17.62 10.37 -0.97
N SER A 21 18.42 9.34 -1.20
CA SER A 21 19.87 9.48 -1.25
C SER A 21 20.19 10.20 -2.55
N THR A 22 20.57 11.48 -2.42
CA THR A 22 21.19 12.27 -3.47
C THR A 22 22.48 11.60 -3.91
N SER A 23 22.44 10.88 -5.03
CA SER A 23 23.66 10.50 -5.75
C SER A 23 23.38 10.60 -7.23
N SER A 24 24.01 11.61 -7.82
CA SER A 24 23.90 12.05 -9.20
C SER A 24 24.11 10.93 -10.20
N SER A 25 23.05 10.54 -10.91
CA SER A 25 22.99 10.27 -12.36
C SER A 25 21.60 9.74 -12.70
N SER A 26 20.91 10.45 -13.59
CA SER A 26 19.60 10.19 -14.21
C SER A 26 18.92 8.83 -13.94
N SER A 27 18.18 8.74 -12.83
CA SER A 27 16.84 8.15 -12.71
C SER A 27 16.49 8.19 -11.23
N SER A 28 15.51 9.01 -10.85
CA SER A 28 14.98 9.03 -9.48
C SER A 28 14.25 7.70 -9.25
N VAL A 29 14.99 6.65 -8.91
CA VAL A 29 14.39 5.36 -8.54
C VAL A 29 13.87 5.52 -7.12
N VAL A 30 12.67 6.10 -7.00
CA VAL A 30 11.84 5.96 -5.81
C VAL A 30 11.57 4.47 -5.67
N VAL A 31 12.21 3.86 -4.67
CA VAL A 31 12.14 2.44 -4.36
C VAL A 31 10.70 2.09 -3.96
N GLY A 32 9.88 1.77 -4.97
CA GLY A 32 8.44 1.56 -4.82
C GLY A 32 7.63 1.84 -6.10
N GLN A 33 8.12 2.71 -6.99
CA GLN A 33 7.42 3.03 -8.26
C GLN A 33 7.37 1.84 -9.24
N ASN A 34 8.28 0.88 -9.14
CA ASN A 34 8.34 -0.29 -10.03
C ASN A 34 7.78 -1.59 -9.41
N ILE A 35 7.36 -1.58 -8.14
CA ILE A 35 6.83 -2.78 -7.46
C ILE A 35 5.33 -2.84 -7.69
N MET A 36 4.83 -3.86 -8.39
CA MET A 36 3.39 -4.03 -8.58
C MET A 36 2.73 -4.56 -7.31
N LEU A 37 1.50 -4.10 -7.02
CA LEU A 37 0.78 -4.50 -5.81
C LEU A 37 0.56 -6.02 -5.74
N LYS A 38 0.22 -6.64 -6.87
CA LYS A 38 0.02 -8.09 -6.99
C LYS A 38 1.26 -8.92 -6.61
N ASP A 39 2.46 -8.36 -6.76
CA ASP A 39 3.72 -9.06 -6.47
C ASP A 39 4.08 -9.00 -4.98
N VAL A 40 3.44 -8.09 -4.24
CA VAL A 40 3.57 -7.93 -2.79
C VAL A 40 2.61 -8.83 -2.04
N LEU A 41 1.45 -9.14 -2.63
CA LEU A 41 0.43 -9.92 -1.94
C LEU A 41 0.87 -11.35 -1.66
N ASP A 42 0.35 -11.90 -0.56
CA ASP A 42 0.47 -13.31 -0.25
C ASP A 42 -0.05 -14.14 -1.42
N ARG A 43 0.85 -14.94 -2.01
CA ARG A 43 0.53 -15.83 -3.13
C ARG A 43 -0.52 -16.88 -2.76
N CYS A 44 -0.70 -17.18 -1.47
CA CYS A 44 -1.71 -18.11 -0.98
C CYS A 44 -3.14 -17.57 -1.15
N LEU A 45 -3.32 -16.26 -1.31
CA LEU A 45 -4.63 -15.64 -1.49
C LEU A 45 -5.22 -15.87 -2.90
N GLY A 46 -4.40 -16.36 -3.85
CA GLY A 46 -4.81 -16.46 -5.24
C GLY A 46 -5.07 -15.09 -5.88
N PRO A 47 -5.54 -15.03 -7.13
CA PRO A 47 -6.02 -13.80 -7.71
C PRO A 47 -7.30 -13.36 -6.98
N PRO A 48 -7.41 -12.08 -6.54
CA PRO A 48 -8.62 -11.60 -5.89
C PRO A 48 -9.82 -11.75 -6.82
N GLU A 49 -10.96 -12.20 -6.28
CA GLU A 49 -12.23 -12.25 -7.01
C GLU A 49 -12.64 -10.86 -7.49
N ASP A 50 -13.42 -10.82 -8.57
CA ASP A 50 -13.93 -9.58 -9.15
C ASP A 50 -14.68 -8.76 -8.08
N GLY A 51 -14.12 -7.61 -7.72
CA GLY A 51 -14.65 -6.70 -6.69
C GLY A 51 -13.85 -6.60 -5.40
N VAL A 52 -12.96 -7.57 -5.09
CA VAL A 52 -12.13 -7.55 -3.87
C VAL A 52 -10.87 -6.68 -4.03
N GLY A 53 -10.45 -6.43 -5.27
CA GLY A 53 -9.23 -5.66 -5.56
C GLY A 53 -9.24 -4.23 -4.99
N GLU A 54 -10.42 -3.61 -4.87
CA GLU A 54 -10.58 -2.26 -4.35
C GLU A 54 -10.39 -2.21 -2.83
N GLU A 55 -11.06 -3.10 -2.10
CA GLU A 55 -10.89 -3.24 -0.67
C GLU A 55 -9.42 -3.52 -0.35
N MET A 56 -8.79 -4.40 -1.13
CA MET A 56 -7.37 -4.71 -0.96
C MET A 56 -6.47 -3.48 -1.14
N MET A 57 -6.76 -2.64 -2.14
CA MET A 57 -6.02 -1.41 -2.38
C MET A 57 -6.14 -0.42 -1.21
N HIS A 58 -7.34 -0.29 -0.64
CA HIS A 58 -7.57 0.54 0.54
C HIS A 58 -6.87 0.00 1.79
N VAL A 59 -6.93 -1.32 2.03
CA VAL A 59 -6.23 -1.95 3.16
C VAL A 59 -4.73 -1.74 3.02
N VAL A 60 -4.18 -1.86 1.82
CA VAL A 60 -2.76 -1.64 1.56
C VAL A 60 -2.38 -0.18 1.80
N LYS A 61 -3.16 0.77 1.27
CA LYS A 61 -2.96 2.22 1.51
C LYS A 61 -2.99 2.56 3.00
N LEU A 62 -3.97 2.02 3.73
CA LEU A 62 -4.09 2.18 5.18
C LEU A 62 -2.91 1.56 5.93
N ALA A 63 -2.42 0.39 5.49
CA ALA A 63 -1.25 -0.23 6.08
C ALA A 63 0.00 0.65 5.89
N PHE A 64 0.18 1.30 4.73
CA PHE A 64 1.30 2.23 4.51
C PHE A 64 1.17 3.52 5.31
N SER A 65 -0.04 4.07 5.47
CA SER A 65 -0.22 5.27 6.31
C SER A 65 0.16 5.01 7.77
N CYS A 66 -0.10 3.80 8.29
CA CYS A 66 0.33 3.36 9.61
C CYS A 66 1.86 3.27 9.77
N LEU A 67 2.61 3.13 8.67
CA LEU A 67 4.06 2.94 8.66
C LEU A 67 4.85 4.22 8.35
N ARG A 68 4.18 5.37 8.16
CA ARG A 68 4.85 6.63 7.82
C ARG A 68 5.94 6.99 8.84
N GLY A 69 7.06 7.52 8.36
CA GLY A 69 8.17 7.92 9.23
C GLY A 69 7.78 8.97 10.28
N ASP A 70 6.98 9.98 9.90
CA ASP A 70 6.47 11.00 10.82
C ASP A 70 5.28 10.45 11.65
N PRO A 71 5.43 10.31 12.99
CA PRO A 71 4.38 9.80 13.86
C PRO A 71 3.08 10.60 13.82
N ARG A 72 3.14 11.92 13.55
CA ARG A 72 1.94 12.79 13.53
C ARG A 72 1.03 12.53 12.33
N THR A 73 1.58 11.87 11.32
CA THR A 73 0.88 11.57 10.06
C THR A 73 0.31 10.16 10.03
N ARG A 74 0.58 9.35 11.06
CA ARG A 74 0.02 8.02 11.21
C ARG A 74 -1.41 8.15 11.74
N PRO A 75 -2.36 7.36 11.23
CA PRO A 75 -3.69 7.30 11.79
C PRO A 75 -3.64 6.69 13.21
N THR A 76 -4.59 7.09 14.03
CA THR A 76 -4.90 6.45 15.30
C THR A 76 -5.56 5.08 15.07
N MET A 77 -5.46 4.17 16.04
CA MET A 77 -6.15 2.89 15.96
C MET A 77 -7.68 3.02 15.84
N GLN A 78 -8.26 4.10 16.36
CA GLN A 78 -9.69 4.39 16.19
C GLN A 78 -10.02 4.66 14.71
N GLU A 79 -9.24 5.52 14.05
CA GLU A 79 -9.41 5.82 12.62
C GLU A 79 -9.17 4.58 11.77
N VAL A 80 -8.15 3.78 12.09
CA VAL A 80 -7.88 2.50 11.43
C VAL A 80 -9.09 1.57 11.54
N SER A 81 -9.66 1.42 12.74
CA SER A 81 -10.83 0.56 12.97
C SER A 81 -12.07 1.04 12.19
N ILE A 82 -12.30 2.36 12.15
CA ILE A 82 -13.42 2.95 11.40
C ILE A 82 -13.23 2.72 9.90
N GLN A 83 -12.03 2.99 9.37
CA GLN A 83 -11.74 2.81 7.96
C GLN A 83 -11.92 1.35 7.54
N LEU A 84 -11.36 0.39 8.29
CA LEU A 84 -11.55 -1.04 8.02
C LEU A 84 -13.02 -1.46 8.05
N SER A 85 -13.79 -0.97 9.03
CA SER A 85 -15.22 -1.28 9.14
C SER A 85 -16.05 -0.70 7.98
N SER A 86 -15.56 0.34 7.31
CA SER A 86 -16.24 0.99 6.19
C SER A 86 -16.00 0.33 4.84
N LEU A 87 -14.99 -0.54 4.74
CA LEU A 87 -14.59 -1.18 3.48
C LEU A 87 -15.65 -2.14 2.94
N SER A 88 -16.38 -2.82 3.83
CA SER A 88 -17.48 -3.73 3.47
C SER A 88 -18.69 -3.04 2.83
N ARG A 89 -18.64 -1.71 2.64
CA ARG A 89 -19.78 -0.88 2.21
C ARG A 89 -19.57 -0.15 0.89
N ARG A 90 -18.37 -0.22 0.27
CA ARG A 90 -18.05 0.54 -0.95
C ARG A 90 -18.24 -0.31 -2.22
N PRO A 91 -18.92 0.22 -3.26
CA PRO A 91 -19.14 -0.51 -4.49
C PRO A 91 -17.97 -0.34 -5.48
N THR A 92 -17.37 -1.48 -5.83
CA THR A 92 -16.68 -1.86 -7.07
C THR A 92 -16.19 -0.76 -8.02
N PHE A 93 -14.87 -0.60 -8.11
CA PHE A 93 -14.15 -0.11 -9.29
C PHE A 93 -13.55 -1.27 -10.12
N PRO A 94 -13.80 -1.34 -11.44
CA PRO A 94 -13.24 -2.39 -12.28
C PRO A 94 -11.88 -1.97 -12.86
N LYS A 95 -10.84 -2.81 -12.69
CA LYS A 95 -9.62 -2.97 -13.55
C LYS A 95 -8.24 -2.46 -13.10
N THR A 96 -8.03 -1.77 -11.98
CA THR A 96 -6.69 -1.19 -11.70
C THR A 96 -5.74 -2.04 -10.84
N PHE A 97 -6.25 -2.99 -10.03
CA PHE A 97 -5.43 -3.77 -9.07
C PHE A 97 -4.19 -4.43 -9.71
N GLN A 98 -4.33 -4.98 -10.93
CA GLN A 98 -3.27 -5.71 -11.62
C GLN A 98 -2.15 -4.81 -12.17
N THR A 99 -2.41 -3.51 -12.29
CA THR A 99 -1.49 -2.51 -12.89
C THR A 99 -1.00 -1.48 -11.88
N THR A 100 -1.59 -1.41 -10.68
CA THR A 100 -1.20 -0.46 -9.63
C THR A 100 0.15 -0.81 -9.03
N THR A 101 1.02 0.18 -8.92
CA THR A 101 2.31 0.05 -8.22
C THR A 101 2.23 0.56 -6.79
N LEU A 102 3.14 0.06 -5.94
CA LEU A 102 3.24 0.46 -4.53
C LEU A 102 3.46 1.97 -4.38
N GLY A 103 4.28 2.53 -5.26
CA GLY A 103 4.58 3.96 -5.29
C GLY A 103 3.34 4.82 -5.56
N GLN A 104 2.41 4.39 -6.42
CA GLN A 104 1.16 5.11 -6.66
C GLN A 104 0.32 5.21 -5.37
N LEU A 105 0.22 4.11 -4.62
CA LEU A 105 -0.52 4.07 -3.35
C LEU A 105 0.11 4.91 -2.24
N MET A 106 1.43 5.01 -2.25
CA MET A 106 2.17 5.81 -1.28
C MET A 106 2.13 7.32 -1.61
N MET A 107 1.89 7.69 -2.87
CA MET A 107 1.85 9.08 -3.35
C MET A 107 0.44 9.69 -3.39
N ASP A 108 -0.62 8.89 -3.53
CA ASP A 108 -2.04 9.33 -3.56
C ASP A 108 -2.60 9.79 -2.18
N SER A 109 -1.80 10.43 -1.33
CA SER A 109 -2.29 10.91 -0.02
C SER A 109 -3.05 12.24 -0.07
N GLU A 110 -3.29 12.81 -1.26
CA GLU A 110 -3.93 14.13 -1.42
C GLU A 110 -5.03 14.12 -2.50
N GLU A 111 -6.12 13.38 -2.30
CA GLU A 111 -7.42 13.78 -2.88
C GLU A 111 -8.52 13.46 -1.86
N GLU A 112 -9.04 14.53 -1.25
CA GLU A 112 -10.39 14.63 -0.66
C GLU A 112 -11.29 15.29 -1.71
#